data_AF-A0A952Y2I8-F1
#
_entry.id   AF-A0A952Y2I8-F1
#
_cell.length_a   1.000
_cell.length_b   1.000
_cell.length_c   1.000
_cell.angle_alpha   90.00
_cell.angle_beta   90.00
_cell.angle_gamma   90.00
#
_symmetry.space_group_name_H-M   'P 1'
#
loop_
_entity.id
_entity.type
_entity.pdbx_description
1 polymer ?
#
loop_
_entity_poly.entity_id
_entity_poly.type
_entity_poly.pdbx_seq_one_letter_code
_entity_poly.pdbx_strand_id
1 'polypeptide(L)'
;MLLGIPGDNTYSNYAEANRAFYRQIVVPLLSRIAAALGNWLGESFGGNLRLVPDLEEVPALSIEREALWKRVGEASFLTDDEKRAANNVGI
;
A
#
# COMPACT_ATOMS: atom_id res chain seq x y z
N MET A 1 -13.85 -16.10 -1.71
CA MET A 1 -14.32 -16.22 -0.31
C MET A 1 -13.40 -15.48 0.65
N LEU A 2 -13.90 -14.47 1.37
CA LEU A 2 -13.18 -13.79 2.46
C LEU A 2 -13.85 -13.99 3.83
N LEU A 3 -15.20 -14.04 3.86
CA LEU A 3 -16.00 -14.26 5.08
C LEU A 3 -16.61 -15.67 5.20
N GLY A 4 -16.35 -16.58 4.26
CA GLY A 4 -16.86 -17.96 4.33
C GLY A 4 -18.37 -18.12 4.12
N ILE A 5 -19.05 -17.09 3.62
CA ILE A 5 -20.50 -17.11 3.40
C ILE A 5 -20.83 -18.03 2.20
N PRO A 6 -21.74 -19.02 2.34
CA PRO A 6 -22.15 -19.88 1.24
C PRO A 6 -22.73 -19.06 0.07
N GLY A 7 -22.22 -19.26 -1.14
CA GLY A 7 -22.69 -18.58 -2.36
C GLY A 7 -21.97 -17.27 -2.71
N ASP A 8 -21.07 -16.77 -1.86
CA ASP A 8 -20.31 -15.53 -2.10
C ASP A 8 -18.98 -15.81 -2.83
N ASN A 9 -19.07 -16.11 -4.12
CA ASN A 9 -17.92 -16.46 -4.98
C ASN A 9 -17.63 -15.42 -6.07
N THR A 10 -17.72 -14.13 -5.73
CA THR A 10 -17.41 -13.01 -6.65
C THR A 10 -15.92 -12.94 -7.04
N TYR A 11 -15.02 -13.53 -6.26
CA TYR A 11 -13.58 -13.57 -6.53
C TYR A 11 -13.11 -14.98 -6.87
N SER A 12 -12.18 -15.10 -7.82
CA SER A 12 -11.71 -16.40 -8.33
C SER A 12 -10.88 -17.19 -7.32
N ASN A 13 -10.29 -16.54 -6.32
CA ASN A 13 -9.57 -17.20 -5.22
C ASN A 13 -9.46 -16.31 -3.96
N TYR A 14 -8.97 -16.88 -2.87
CA TYR A 14 -8.76 -16.17 -1.59
C TYR A 14 -7.73 -15.04 -1.72
N ALA A 15 -6.66 -15.22 -2.49
CA ALA A 15 -5.61 -14.22 -2.63
C ALA A 15 -6.12 -12.93 -3.28
N GLU A 16 -6.96 -13.07 -4.31
CA GLU A 16 -7.61 -11.94 -4.99
C GLU A 16 -8.60 -11.22 -4.07
N ALA A 17 -9.41 -11.99 -3.34
CA ALA A 17 -10.35 -11.44 -2.37
C ALA A 17 -9.59 -10.64 -1.28
N ASN A 18 -8.54 -11.23 -0.70
CA ASN A 18 -7.71 -10.60 0.33
C ASN A 18 -7.06 -9.30 -0.19
N ARG A 19 -6.50 -9.32 -1.41
CA ARG A 19 -5.96 -8.12 -2.05
C ARG A 19 -7.03 -7.02 -2.22
N ALA A 20 -8.22 -7.39 -2.70
CA ALA A 20 -9.32 -6.44 -2.87
C ALA A 20 -9.75 -5.82 -1.54
N PHE A 21 -9.84 -6.62 -0.47
CA PHE A 21 -10.13 -6.14 0.88
C PHE A 21 -9.10 -5.13 1.39
N TYR A 22 -7.80 -5.45 1.26
CA TYR A 22 -6.75 -4.52 1.68
C TYR A 22 -6.83 -3.20 0.89
N ARG A 23 -7.03 -3.29 -0.42
CA ARG A 23 -7.06 -2.12 -1.30
C ARG A 23 -8.29 -1.22 -1.09
N GLN A 24 -9.46 -1.83 -0.94
CA GLN A 24 -10.73 -1.12 -0.92
C GLN A 24 -11.14 -0.67 0.48
N ILE A 25 -10.68 -1.36 1.52
CA ILE A 25 -11.14 -1.11 2.90
C ILE A 25 -9.97 -0.70 3.80
N VAL A 26 -8.95 -1.56 3.92
CA VAL A 26 -7.89 -1.38 4.94
C VAL A 26 -7.04 -0.14 4.64
N VAL A 27 -6.48 -0.03 3.44
CA VAL A 27 -5.58 1.07 3.07
C VAL A 27 -6.28 2.44 3.12
N PRO A 28 -7.49 2.62 2.57
CA PRO A 28 -8.21 3.90 2.68
C PRO A 28 -8.53 4.28 4.13
N LEU A 29 -8.92 3.30 4.97
CA LEU A 29 -9.22 3.54 6.37
C LEU A 29 -7.98 3.93 7.16
N LEU A 30 -6.87 3.20 6.99
CA LEU A 30 -5.59 3.52 7.63
C LEU A 30 -5.08 4.90 7.21
N SER A 31 -5.21 5.24 5.92
CA SER A 31 -4.82 6.57 5.42
C SER A 31 -5.63 7.69 6.08
N ARG A 32 -6.95 7.47 6.28
CA ARG A 32 -7.81 8.43 6.98
C ARG A 32 -7.42 8.59 8.45
N ILE A 33 -7.10 7.48 9.14
CA ILE A 33 -6.65 7.51 10.53
C ILE A 33 -5.29 8.21 10.65
N ALA A 34 -4.35 7.88 9.77
CA ALA A 34 -3.03 8.51 9.73
C ALA A 34 -3.12 10.02 9.50
N ALA A 35 -3.99 10.47 8.60
CA ALA A 35 -4.24 11.90 8.38
C ALA A 35 -4.83 12.58 9.63
N ALA A 36 -5.81 11.97 10.29
CA ALA A 36 -6.40 12.51 11.51
C ALA A 36 -5.37 12.62 12.65
N LEU A 37 -4.54 11.58 12.83
CA LEU A 37 -3.45 11.57 13.80
C LEU A 37 -2.37 12.60 13.46
N GLY A 38 -1.99 12.73 12.19
CA GLY A 38 -1.03 13.73 11.72
C GLY A 38 -1.50 15.15 12.02
N ASN A 39 -2.79 15.44 11.77
CA ASN A 39 -3.38 16.73 12.11
C ASN A 39 -3.39 17.00 13.62
N TRP A 40 -3.82 16.02 14.41
CA TRP A 40 -3.88 16.13 15.87
C TRP A 40 -2.49 16.34 16.50
N LEU A 41 -1.49 15.58 16.05
CA LEU A 41 -0.11 15.73 16.50
C LEU A 41 0.55 16.99 15.95
N GLY A 42 0.16 17.44 14.76
CA GLY A 42 0.72 18.62 14.11
C GLY A 42 0.63 19.88 14.97
N GLU A 43 -0.42 20.02 15.78
CA GLU A 43 -0.57 21.13 16.74
C GLU A 43 0.57 21.20 17.76
N SER A 44 1.11 20.05 18.18
CA SER A 44 2.16 19.96 19.21
C SER A 44 3.58 19.87 18.64
N PHE A 45 3.73 19.44 17.39
CA PHE A 45 5.02 19.08 16.78
C PHE A 45 5.47 20.00 15.64
N GLY A 46 4.99 21.24 15.60
CA GLY A 46 5.50 22.26 14.67
C GLY A 46 4.76 22.37 13.33
N GLY A 47 3.55 21.80 13.25
CA GLY A 47 2.69 21.87 12.06
C GLY A 47 3.15 20.95 10.91
N ASN A 48 2.21 20.59 10.04
CA ASN A 48 2.44 19.79 8.82
C ASN A 48 3.03 18.38 9.04
N LEU A 49 2.73 17.72 10.16
CA LEU A 49 3.11 16.31 10.34
C LEU A 49 2.30 15.42 9.38
N ARG A 50 3.01 14.70 8.50
CA ARG A 50 2.41 13.73 7.59
C ARG A 50 2.75 12.30 8.03
N LEU A 51 1.73 11.56 8.46
CA LEU A 51 1.84 10.13 8.71
C LEU A 51 1.39 9.36 7.47
N VAL A 52 2.20 8.40 7.04
CA VAL A 52 1.91 7.53 5.88
C VAL A 52 2.00 6.08 6.35
N PRO A 53 0.97 5.24 6.09
CA PRO A 53 1.04 3.82 6.38
C PRO A 53 2.15 3.16 5.55
N ASP A 54 3.00 2.38 6.21
CA ASP A 54 3.93 1.49 5.52
C ASP A 54 3.17 0.24 5.04
N LEU A 55 3.22 -0.02 3.73
CA LEU A 55 2.54 -1.13 3.08
C LEU A 55 3.53 -2.16 2.51
N GLU A 56 4.84 -1.96 2.68
CA GLU A 56 5.85 -2.85 2.10
C GLU A 56 5.80 -4.25 2.72
N GLU A 57 5.50 -4.37 4.00
CA GLU A 57 5.43 -5.67 4.67
C GLU A 57 4.08 -6.38 4.51
N VAL A 58 3.08 -5.77 3.85
CA VAL A 58 1.74 -6.35 3.72
C VAL A 58 1.73 -7.49 2.68
N PRO A 59 1.59 -8.77 3.08
CA PRO A 59 1.72 -9.90 2.14
C PRO A 59 0.65 -9.90 1.05
N ALA A 60 -0.54 -9.38 1.36
CA ALA A 60 -1.66 -9.27 0.42
C ALA A 60 -1.40 -8.31 -0.76
N LEU A 61 -0.41 -7.41 -0.62
CA LEU A 61 -0.04 -6.42 -1.64
C LEU A 61 1.26 -6.80 -2.39
N SER A 62 1.86 -7.96 -2.07
CA SER A 62 3.12 -8.43 -2.65
C SER A 62 3.12 -8.51 -4.18
N ILE A 63 2.02 -8.99 -4.79
CA ILE A 63 1.85 -9.11 -6.24
C ILE A 63 1.92 -7.73 -6.93
N GLU A 64 1.33 -6.72 -6.33
CA GLU A 64 1.34 -5.36 -6.88
C GLU A 64 2.72 -4.74 -6.78
N ARG A 65 3.41 -4.99 -5.66
CA ARG A 65 4.79 -4.59 -5.47
C ARG A 65 5.72 -5.25 -6.48
N GLU A 66 5.57 -6.55 -6.72
CA GLU A 66 6.32 -7.28 -7.74
C GLU A 66 6.10 -6.67 -9.13
N ALA A 67 4.85 -6.36 -9.48
CA ALA A 67 4.52 -5.71 -10.76
C ALA A 67 5.15 -4.31 -10.88
N LEU A 68 5.20 -3.53 -9.79
CA LEU A 68 5.87 -2.23 -9.75
C LEU A 68 7.39 -2.40 -9.93
N TRP A 69 8.01 -3.27 -9.13
CA TRP A 69 9.45 -3.55 -9.19
C TRP A 69 9.89 -4.01 -10.57
N LYS A 70 9.11 -4.88 -11.21
CA LYS A 70 9.37 -5.33 -12.58
C LYS A 70 9.34 -4.17 -13.58
N ARG A 71 8.30 -3.33 -13.53
CA ARG A 71 8.18 -2.15 -14.42
C ARG A 71 9.33 -1.16 -14.24
N VAL A 72 9.72 -0.90 -12.99
CA VAL A 72 10.84 0.00 -12.66
C VAL A 72 12.18 -0.61 -13.10
N GLY A 73 12.37 -1.92 -12.89
CA GLY A 73 13.58 -2.63 -13.32
C GLY A 73 13.77 -2.61 -14.84
N GLU A 74 12.69 -2.84 -15.59
CA GLU A 74 12.65 -2.86 -17.06
C GLU A 74 12.76 -1.47 -17.71
N ALA A 75 12.57 -0.38 -16.95
CA ALA A 75 12.73 0.97 -17.44
C ALA A 75 14.21 1.28 -17.74
N SER A 76 14.61 1.15 -19.00
CA SER A 76 15.98 1.39 -19.46
C SER A 76 16.40 2.86 -19.46
N PHE A 77 15.44 3.77 -19.37
CA PHE A 77 15.67 5.22 -19.33
C PHE A 77 15.93 5.76 -17.91
N LEU A 78 15.71 4.95 -16.87
CA LEU A 78 15.98 5.33 -15.48
C LEU A 78 17.39 4.90 -15.07
N THR A 79 18.07 5.77 -14.35
CA THR A 79 19.30 5.47 -13.61
C THR A 79 19.00 4.59 -12.40
N ASP A 80 20.03 3.93 -11.86
CA ASP A 80 19.87 3.07 -10.67
C ASP A 80 19.38 3.85 -9.45
N ASP A 81 19.78 5.12 -9.29
CA ASP A 81 19.33 5.97 -8.20
C ASP A 81 17.85 6.35 -8.34
N GLU A 82 17.39 6.64 -9.57
CA GLU A 82 15.96 6.87 -9.84
C GLU A 82 15.12 5.61 -9.60
N LYS A 83 15.66 4.43 -9.94
CA LYS A 83 14.99 3.15 -9.66
C LYS A 83 14.88 2.86 -8.17
N ARG A 84 15.91 3.17 -7.37
CA ARG A 84 15.88 3.04 -5.91
C ARG A 84 14.85 3.97 -5.28
N ALA A 85 14.85 5.25 -5.67
CA ALA A 85 13.88 6.24 -5.22
C ALA A 85 12.44 5.85 -5.57
N ALA A 86 12.20 5.34 -6.78
CA ALA A 86 10.87 4.90 -7.22
C ALA A 86 10.34 3.67 -6.45
N ASN A 87 11.24 2.79 -5.99
CA ASN A 87 10.89 1.62 -5.18
C ASN A 87 10.94 1.89 -3.67
N ASN A 88 11.15 3.15 -3.25
CA ASN A 88 11.28 3.54 -1.85
C ASN A 88 12.45 2.84 -1.10
N VAL A 89 13.43 2.31 -1.84
CA VAL A 89 14.61 1.63 -1.29
C VAL A 89 15.66 2.69 -0.97
N GLY A 90 15.77 3.10 0.30
CA GLY A 90 16.85 3.96 0.79
C GLY A 90 16.45 5.36 1.28
N ILE A 91 15.23 5.51 1.82
CA ILE A 91 14.86 6.67 2.68
C ILE A 91 14.90 6.21 4.14
#